data_AF-A0A5D4MEJ7-F1
#
_entry.id   AF-A0A5D4MEJ7-F1
#
_cell.length_a   1.000
_cell.length_b   1.000
_cell.length_c   1.000
_cell.angle_alpha   90.00
_cell.angle_beta   90.00
_cell.angle_gamma   90.00
#
_symmetry.space_group_name_H-M   'P 1'
#
loop_
_entity.id
_entity.type
_entity.pdbx_description
1 polymer ?
#
loop_
_entity_poly.entity_id
_entity_poly.type
_entity_poly.pdbx_seq_one_letter_code
_entity_poly.pdbx_strand_id
1 'polypeptide(L)' 'MDYRGNQEGDQFFCAQTSNPAPLFSAEAFFNADKSIKNISLNQLRGKWVILFFYGSDFTFV' A
#
# COMPACT_ATOMS: atom_id res chain seq x y z
N MET A 1 -16.93 11.53 36.43
CA MET A 1 -15.53 11.14 36.66
C MET A 1 -14.93 10.89 35.30
N ASP A 2 -14.31 11.93 34.74
CA ASP A 2 -13.70 11.88 33.42
C ASP A 2 -12.33 11.21 33.53
N TYR A 3 -12.20 10.00 32.98
CA TYR A 3 -10.91 9.37 32.77
C TYR A 3 -10.40 9.77 31.38
N ARG A 4 -9.81 10.97 31.28
CA ARG A 4 -8.92 11.33 30.17
C ARG A 4 -7.57 10.64 30.39
N GLY A 5 -7.43 9.42 29.87
CA GLY A 5 -6.13 8.81 29.63
C GLY A 5 -5.68 9.16 28.21
N ASN A 6 -4.68 10.03 28.07
CA ASN A 6 -3.93 10.15 26.82
C ASN A 6 -3.25 8.81 26.54
N GLN A 7 -3.83 8.02 25.64
CA GLN A 7 -3.13 6.94 24.96
C GLN A 7 -2.84 7.43 23.55
N GLU A 8 -1.65 8.00 23.33
CA GLU A 8 -1.02 7.96 22.01
C GLU A 8 -0.61 6.50 21.76
N GLY A 9 -1.62 5.67 21.52
CA GLY A 9 -1.41 4.32 21.00
C GLY A 9 -0.91 4.47 19.58
N ASP A 10 0.29 3.98 19.31
CA ASP A 10 0.81 3.78 17.97
C ASP A 10 -0.24 2.95 17.20
N GLN A 11 -1.08 3.63 16.41
CA GLN A 11 -2.19 2.99 15.74
C GLN A 11 -1.61 2.07 14.68
N PHE A 12 -1.66 0.76 14.91
CA PHE A 12 -1.39 -0.23 13.88
C PHE A 12 -2.31 0.06 12.69
N PHE A 13 -1.73 0.57 11.59
CA PHE A 13 -2.47 0.92 10.39
C PHE A 13 -2.81 -0.36 9.62
N CYS A 14 -3.92 -0.99 9.99
CA CYS A 14 -4.46 -2.15 9.28
C CYS A 14 -5.42 -1.67 8.18
N ALA A 15 -5.24 -2.18 6.95
CA ALA A 15 -6.15 -1.88 5.86
C ALA A 15 -7.55 -2.45 6.17
N GLN A 16 -8.57 -1.59 6.18
CA GLN A 16 -9.97 -1.98 6.36
C GLN A 16 -10.79 -1.59 5.13
N THR A 17 -11.84 -2.35 4.83
CA THR A 17 -12.66 -2.20 3.61
C THR A 17 -13.43 -0.88 3.53
N SER A 18 -13.74 -0.27 4.67
CA SER A 18 -14.43 1.02 4.76
C SER A 18 -13.50 2.22 4.67
N ASN A 19 -12.19 2.00 4.82
CA ASN A 19 -11.20 3.08 4.87
C ASN A 19 -10.57 3.28 3.50
N PRO A 20 -10.11 4.50 3.18
CA PRO A 20 -9.26 4.71 2.02
C PRO A 20 -8.06 3.77 2.06
N ALA A 21 -7.71 3.20 0.90
CA ALA A 21 -6.56 2.33 0.79
C ALA A 21 -5.27 3.04 1.25
N PRO A 22 -4.37 2.33 1.98
CA PRO A 22 -3.07 2.84 2.38
C PRO A 22 -2.30 3.47 1.21
N LEU A 23 -1.79 4.68 1.39
CA LEU A 23 -0.89 5.27 0.40
C LEU A 23 0.41 4.48 0.34
N PHE A 24 0.87 4.19 -0.88
CA PHE A 24 2.18 3.61 -1.12
C PHE A 24 2.89 4.34 -2.27
N SER A 25 4.21 4.26 -2.26
CA SER A 25 5.09 4.63 -3.36
C SER A 25 6.20 3.58 -3.44
N ALA A 26 6.46 3.05 -4.63
CA ALA A 26 7.49 2.05 -4.83
C ALA A 26 8.09 2.16 -6.22
N GLU A 27 9.31 1.66 -6.39
CA GLU A 27 9.89 1.44 -7.71
C GLU A 27 9.26 0.20 -8.34
N ALA A 28 8.82 0.34 -9.58
CA ALA A 28 8.19 -0.74 -10.34
C ALA A 28 8.80 -0.83 -11.74
N PHE A 29 8.88 -2.05 -12.26
CA PHE A 29 9.32 -2.31 -13.63
C PHE A 29 8.15 -2.18 -14.61
N PHE A 30 8.28 -1.29 -15.58
CA PHE A 30 7.30 -1.07 -16.64
C PHE A 30 7.71 -1.85 -17.89
N ASN A 31 6.97 -2.93 -18.18
CA ASN A 31 7.28 -3.82 -19.29
C ASN A 31 7.17 -3.14 -20.68
N ALA A 32 6.32 -2.11 -20.80
CA ALA A 32 6.06 -1.43 -22.07
C ALA A 32 7.29 -0.70 -22.62
N ASP A 33 8.11 -0.12 -21.74
CA ASP A 33 9.28 0.68 -22.10
C ASP A 33 10.58 0.17 -21.45
N LYS A 34 10.54 -0.99 -20.79
CA LYS A 34 11.69 -1.65 -20.15
C LYS A 34 12.39 -0.75 -19.14
N SER A 35 11.64 0.08 -18.43
CA SER A 35 12.19 1.05 -17.47
C SER A 35 11.72 0.77 -16.04
N ILE A 36 12.51 1.25 -15.08
CA ILE A 36 12.11 1.32 -13.67
C ILE A 36 11.60 2.73 -13.40
N LYS A 37 10.39 2.85 -12.85
CA LYS A 37 9.78 4.13 -12.49
C LYS A 37 9.12 4.05 -11.12
N ASN A 38 9.05 5.19 -10.44
CA ASN A 38 8.31 5.28 -9.20
C ASN A 38 6.80 5.37 -9.48
N ILE A 39 6.02 4.44 -8.91
CA ILE A 39 4.57 4.43 -8.98
C ILE A 39 3.98 4.69 -7.60
N SER A 40 2.92 5.49 -7.55
CA SER A 40 2.16 5.72 -6.32
C SER A 40 0.67 5.46 -6.51
N LEU A 41 -0.01 5.08 -5.43
CA LEU A 41 -1.45 4.84 -5.46
C LEU A 41 -2.25 6.06 -5.98
N ASN A 42 -1.78 7.28 -5.68
CA ASN A 42 -2.46 8.50 -6.06
C ASN A 42 -2.50 8.71 -7.59
N GLN A 43 -1.48 8.25 -8.31
CA GLN A 43 -1.43 8.31 -9.78
C GLN A 43 -2.47 7.38 -10.45
N LEU A 44 -2.98 6.38 -9.71
CA LEU A 44 -3.93 5.38 -10.21
C LEU A 44 -5.40 5.73 -9.92
N ARG A 45 -5.67 6.92 -9.38
CA ARG A 45 -7.04 7.40 -9.12
C ARG A 45 -7.88 7.38 -10.40
N GLY A 46 -9.15 6.97 -10.27
CA GLY A 46 -10.07 6.82 -11.40
C GLY A 46 -9.95 5.49 -12.15
N LYS A 47 -9.06 4.58 -11.72
CA LYS A 47 -8.97 3.20 -12.22
C LYS A 47 -9.21 2.22 -11.07
N TRP A 48 -9.76 1.05 -11.38
CA TRP A 48 -9.75 -0.07 -10.44
C TRP A 48 -8.32 -0.61 -10.31
N VAL A 49 -7.88 -0.82 -9.08
CA VAL A 49 -6.54 -1.30 -8.76
C VAL A 49 -6.67 -2.58 -7.93
N ILE A 50 -5.97 -3.63 -8.34
CA ILE A 50 -5.80 -4.86 -7.57
C ILE A 50 -4.35 -4.88 -7.08
N LEU A 51 -4.16 -4.83 -5.77
CA LEU A 51 -2.85 -4.94 -5.12
C LEU A 51 -2.76 -6.31 -4.44
N PHE A 52 -1.72 -7.08 -4.76
CA PHE A 52 -1.43 -8.36 -4.12
C PHE A 52 0.05 -8.41 -3.73
N PHE A 53 0.35 -9.19 -2.70
CA PHE A 53 1.71 -9.41 -2.22
C PHE A 53 2.06 -10.88 -2.46
N TYR A 54 3.31 -11.14 -2.85
CA TYR A 54 3.85 -12.49 -3.01
C TYR A 54 5.19 -12.58 -2.26
N GLY A 55 5.61 -13.80 -1.92
CA GLY A 55 6.71 -14.01 -0.98
C GLY A 55 8.09 -13.60 -1.49
N SER A 56 8.48 -14.07 -2.68
CA SER A 56 9.77 -13.75 -3.29
C SER A 56 9.74 -14.01 -4.78
N ASP A 57 10.63 -13.33 -5.50
CA ASP A 57 11.00 -13.70 -6.87
C ASP A 57 11.78 -15.03 -6.87
N PHE A 58 11.68 -15.78 -7.98
CA PHE A 58 12.46 -16.99 -8.28
C PHE A 58 12.41 -18.10 -7.22
N THR A 59 11.21 -18.49 -6.80
CA THR A 59 11.02 -19.70 -5.98
C THR A 59 11.23 -20.97 -6.78
N PHE A 60 11.73 -22.03 -6.14
CA PHE A 60 11.82 -23.36 -6.75
C PHE A 60 10.41 -23.89 -7.11
N VAL A 61 10.30 -24.57 -8.24
CA VAL A 61 9.06 -25.18 -8.77
C VAL A 61 9.24 -26.69 -8.88
#